data_AF-A0A2N1U222-F1
#
_entry.id   AF-A0A2N1U222-F1
#
_cell.length_a   1.000
_cell.length_b   1.000
_cell.length_c   1.000
_cell.angle_alpha   90.00
_cell.angle_beta   90.00
_cell.angle_gamma   90.00
#
_symmetry.space_group_name_H-M   'P 1'
#
loop_
_entity.id
_entity.type
_entity.pdbx_description
1 polymer ?
#
loop_
_entity_poly.entity_id
_entity_poly.type
_entity_poly.pdbx_seq_one_letter_code
_entity_poly.pdbx_strand_id
1 'polypeptide(L)'
;MSNEKSAAAQINKCCYCLSEIPAGAVKCCHCQEWLDGRAEPAVVADEILVRTESVVRPPALPPVSFQSRLAARFPRVGYWTFYFALSMLLYIIIALHWTFGQEDRIFLVSFMFNALQMFFSAAGIVWFEKLLDRFRAEIPVITGWSAERSEEYYLQVRARVFSSGMPIFVGLMICTAAVIGDSQVIGMPFTTESGRLAYLAYEFCFLFWSASAIVYFIKFAMFIREFGDLNLRILIIQEEDSGIRMLGKFILQTTLFAVLPYICSITARHIGGWNFSSLLSLWFSMFGIAILFYLFWPIYNIHRAMIREKDRKLNLVSNELNSLLARPRLEKENIHKVRNLLEIRNYLHEINTWPFDMNKVVGLLSAVIIPMASVLIDRALKGGK
;
A
#
# COMPACT_ATOMS: atom_id res chain seq x y z
N MET A 1 40.90 31.93 35.24
CA MET A 1 40.13 32.74 34.29
C MET A 1 39.83 31.87 33.08
N SER A 2 38.57 31.44 33.01
CA SER A 2 37.99 30.55 32.00
C SER A 2 37.97 31.22 30.63
N ASN A 3 38.38 30.48 29.60
CA ASN A 3 38.24 30.87 28.21
C ASN A 3 37.21 29.92 27.56
N GLU A 4 35.93 30.17 27.84
CA GLU A 4 34.82 29.51 27.14
C GLU A 4 34.71 30.13 25.74
N LYS A 5 35.36 29.48 24.76
CA LYS A 5 35.06 29.72 23.35
C LYS A 5 33.69 29.08 23.05
N SER A 6 32.66 29.92 23.03
CA SER A 6 31.34 29.62 22.44
C SER A 6 31.54 29.16 20.99
N ALA A 7 31.50 27.84 20.78
CA ALA A 7 31.37 27.25 19.45
C ALA A 7 29.94 27.54 18.97
N ALA A 8 29.81 28.42 17.98
CA ALA A 8 28.53 28.66 17.31
C ALA A 8 28.05 27.34 16.71
N ALA A 9 26.98 26.77 17.29
CA ALA A 9 26.37 25.55 16.79
C ALA A 9 25.89 25.81 15.37
N GLN A 10 26.41 25.05 14.39
CA GLN A 10 25.89 25.08 13.03
C GLN A 10 24.39 24.72 13.05
N ILE A 11 23.57 25.47 12.33
CA ILE A 11 22.12 25.26 12.23
C ILE A 11 21.82 24.70 10.85
N ASN A 12 21.14 23.56 10.78
CA ASN A 12 20.64 22.94 9.56
C ASN A 12 19.12 23.17 9.42
N LYS A 13 18.56 22.93 8.23
CA LYS A 13 17.09 22.93 8.05
C LYS A 13 16.58 21.50 7.93
N CYS A 14 15.47 21.19 8.59
CA CYS A 14 14.79 19.92 8.45
C CYS A 14 14.35 19.69 6.99
N CYS A 15 14.65 18.53 6.43
CA CYS A 15 14.28 18.18 5.05
C CYS A 15 12.77 17.96 4.84
N TYR A 16 12.00 17.79 5.91
CA TYR A 16 10.55 17.55 5.85
C TYR A 16 9.72 18.80 6.09
N CYS A 17 10.03 19.58 7.14
CA CYS A 17 9.25 20.76 7.53
C CYS A 17 10.00 22.09 7.41
N LEU A 18 11.26 22.07 6.94
CA LEU A 18 12.12 23.25 6.71
C LEU A 18 12.46 24.08 7.95
N SER A 19 12.05 23.63 9.14
CA SER A 19 12.37 24.28 10.42
C SER A 19 13.87 24.20 10.73
N GLU A 20 14.40 25.21 11.42
CA GLU A 20 15.78 25.26 11.86
C GLU A 20 16.03 24.24 12.97
N ILE A 21 17.09 23.45 12.83
CA ILE A 21 17.46 22.36 13.73
C ILE A 21 18.97 22.42 14.00
N PRO A 22 19.44 22.01 15.19
CA PRO A 22 20.87 21.92 15.47
C PRO A 22 21.57 20.94 14.51
N ALA A 23 22.79 21.25 14.07
CA ALA A 23 23.62 20.31 13.33
C ALA A 23 23.90 19.07 14.20
N GLY A 24 23.55 17.88 13.69
CA GLY A 24 23.61 16.61 14.42
C GLY A 24 22.28 16.18 15.07
N ALA A 25 21.20 16.93 14.91
CA ALA A 25 19.88 16.49 15.35
C ALA A 25 19.44 15.22 14.60
N VAL A 26 19.23 14.12 15.32
CA VAL A 26 18.80 12.83 14.76
C VAL A 26 17.30 12.82 14.45
N LYS A 27 16.53 13.69 15.13
CA LYS A 27 15.08 13.83 14.98
C LYS A 27 14.69 15.31 15.01
N CYS A 28 13.79 15.72 14.13
CA CYS A 28 13.31 17.09 14.11
C CYS A 28 12.37 17.34 15.30
N CYS A 29 12.65 18.37 16.11
CA CYS A 29 11.80 18.75 17.24
C CYS A 29 10.40 19.24 16.81
N HIS A 30 10.27 19.78 15.60
CA HIS A 30 9.03 20.35 15.10
C HIS A 30 8.11 19.31 14.44
N CYS A 31 8.62 18.51 13.50
CA CYS A 31 7.80 17.52 12.78
C CYS A 31 7.96 16.08 13.29
N GLN A 32 8.84 15.83 14.26
CA GLN A 32 9.12 14.51 14.82
C GLN A 32 9.65 13.48 13.80
N GLU A 33 10.06 13.91 12.61
CA GLU A 33 10.67 13.03 11.61
C GLU A 33 12.16 12.81 11.89
N TRP A 34 12.65 11.60 11.60
CA TRP A 34 14.06 11.22 11.75
C TRP A 34 14.87 11.79 10.57
N LEU A 35 15.92 12.54 10.88
CA LEU A 35 16.67 13.35 9.94
C LEU A 35 17.81 12.57 9.26
N ASP A 36 18.35 11.59 9.97
CA ASP A 36 19.28 10.59 9.45
C ASP A 36 18.72 9.21 9.81
N GLY A 37 18.66 8.29 8.84
CA GLY A 37 18.19 6.91 9.01
C GLY A 37 19.05 6.03 9.93
N ARG A 38 19.76 6.62 10.90
CA ARG A 38 20.44 5.92 11.98
C ARG A 38 19.48 5.85 13.17
N ALA A 39 18.64 4.81 13.18
CA ALA A 39 18.28 4.22 14.46
C ALA A 39 19.55 3.53 14.97
N GLU A 40 20.20 4.07 16.01
CA GLU A 40 21.27 3.31 16.68
C GLU A 40 20.64 2.10 17.37
N PRO A 41 21.15 0.86 17.14
CA PRO A 41 20.86 -0.25 18.01
C PRO A 41 21.70 -0.10 19.28
N ALA A 42 21.03 0.16 20.40
CA ALA A 42 21.61 -0.12 21.70
C ALA A 42 21.70 -1.65 21.83
N VAL A 43 22.93 -2.18 21.76
CA VAL A 43 23.51 -3.31 22.52
C VAL A 43 24.74 -3.80 21.74
N VAL A 44 25.90 -3.51 22.31
CA VAL A 44 27.20 -4.04 21.90
C VAL A 44 27.39 -5.39 22.58
N ALA A 45 27.42 -6.48 21.83
CA ALA A 45 28.22 -7.68 22.13
C ALA A 45 28.29 -8.62 20.92
N ASP A 46 29.52 -8.85 20.48
CA ASP A 46 30.09 -9.95 19.69
C ASP A 46 29.63 -10.24 18.25
N GLU A 47 30.49 -9.75 17.34
CA GLU A 47 31.00 -10.39 16.11
C GLU A 47 30.11 -11.44 15.40
N ILE A 48 29.27 -10.99 14.48
CA ILE A 48 29.02 -11.68 13.20
C ILE A 48 28.98 -10.63 12.07
N LEU A 49 30.03 -10.63 11.24
CA LEU A 49 30.13 -10.11 9.86
C LEU A 49 29.51 -8.74 9.55
N VAL A 50 30.37 -7.72 9.63
CA VAL A 50 30.53 -6.60 8.68
C VAL A 50 29.29 -6.27 7.84
N ARG A 51 28.53 -5.27 8.30
CA ARG A 51 27.71 -4.42 7.42
C ARG A 51 28.00 -2.95 7.72
N THR A 52 29.19 -2.53 7.31
CA THR A 52 29.57 -1.11 7.19
C THR A 52 29.95 -0.82 5.75
N GLU A 53 29.09 -1.22 4.80
CA GLU A 53 29.02 -0.51 3.53
C GLU A 53 27.87 0.49 3.67
N SER A 54 28.22 1.76 3.55
CA SER A 54 27.25 2.82 3.27
C SER A 54 26.30 2.31 2.19
N VAL A 55 25.02 2.11 2.55
CA VAL A 55 23.99 1.78 1.56
C VAL A 55 23.88 3.00 0.64
N VAL A 56 24.67 3.00 -0.43
CA VAL A 56 24.60 3.98 -1.50
C VAL A 56 23.17 3.86 -2.03
N ARG A 57 22.35 4.85 -1.69
CA ARG A 57 20.96 4.86 -2.10
C ARG A 57 20.94 4.74 -3.62
N PRO A 58 20.21 3.78 -4.19
CA PRO A 58 20.16 3.63 -5.63
C PRO A 58 19.73 4.97 -6.27
N PRO A 59 20.29 5.34 -7.42
CA PRO A 59 19.97 6.59 -8.08
C PRO A 59 18.46 6.68 -8.32
N ALA A 60 17.91 7.88 -8.10
CA ALA A 60 16.50 8.14 -8.33
C ALA A 60 16.17 7.93 -9.81
N LEU A 61 15.16 7.11 -10.07
CA LEU A 61 14.73 6.77 -11.43
C LEU A 61 13.68 7.76 -11.94
N PRO A 62 13.60 7.98 -13.27
CA PRO A 62 12.61 8.88 -13.85
C PRO A 62 11.18 8.36 -13.65
N PRO A 63 10.17 9.24 -13.54
CA PRO A 63 8.77 8.86 -13.35
C PRO A 63 8.24 8.04 -14.54
N VAL A 64 7.56 6.94 -14.25
CA VAL A 64 7.08 6.00 -15.27
C VAL A 64 5.56 5.98 -15.40
N SER A 65 4.84 5.92 -14.28
CA SER A 65 3.37 5.94 -14.31
C SER A 65 2.87 7.25 -14.94
N PHE A 66 1.69 7.23 -15.57
CA PHE A 66 1.17 8.48 -16.14
C PHE A 66 0.89 9.51 -15.03
N GLN A 67 0.51 9.04 -13.84
CA GLN A 67 0.29 9.89 -12.68
C GLN A 67 1.59 10.54 -12.20
N SER A 68 2.69 9.78 -12.10
CA SER A 68 3.96 10.35 -11.68
C SER A 68 4.52 11.31 -12.72
N ARG A 69 4.38 10.99 -14.02
CA ARG A 69 4.77 11.89 -15.12
C ARG A 69 3.98 13.20 -15.12
N LEU A 70 2.68 13.15 -14.82
CA LEU A 70 1.86 14.36 -14.72
C LEU A 70 2.29 15.23 -13.54
N ALA A 71 2.45 14.64 -12.35
CA ALA A 71 2.90 15.38 -11.16
C ALA A 71 4.32 15.95 -11.33
N ALA A 72 5.21 15.23 -12.02
CA ALA A 72 6.58 15.65 -12.27
C ALA A 72 6.70 16.90 -13.16
N ARG A 73 5.65 17.28 -13.91
CA ARG A 73 5.60 18.57 -14.63
C ARG A 73 5.61 19.77 -13.68
N PHE A 74 5.28 19.57 -12.41
CA PHE A 74 5.22 20.59 -11.37
C PHE A 74 6.18 20.25 -10.22
N PRO A 75 7.51 20.23 -10.43
CA PRO A 75 8.47 19.68 -9.46
C PRO A 75 8.54 20.44 -8.13
N ARG A 76 8.04 21.68 -8.07
CA ARG A 76 7.95 22.49 -6.84
C ARG A 76 6.85 22.01 -5.88
N VAL A 77 5.89 21.20 -6.38
CA VAL A 77 4.73 20.75 -5.61
C VAL A 77 4.85 19.26 -5.36
N GLY A 78 4.72 18.84 -4.10
CA GLY A 78 4.69 17.42 -3.76
C GLY A 78 3.49 16.72 -4.42
N TYR A 79 3.66 15.48 -4.88
CA TYR A 79 2.60 14.74 -5.58
C TYR A 79 1.29 14.61 -4.77
N TRP A 80 1.38 14.47 -3.45
CA TRP A 80 0.21 14.50 -2.56
C TRP A 80 -0.56 15.81 -2.69
N THR A 81 0.13 16.94 -2.51
CA THR A 81 -0.45 18.28 -2.65
C THR A 81 -0.99 18.51 -4.06
N PHE A 82 -0.28 18.04 -5.09
CA PHE A 82 -0.72 18.16 -6.48
C PHE A 82 -2.06 17.47 -6.73
N TYR A 83 -2.17 16.19 -6.36
CA TYR A 83 -3.41 15.44 -6.57
C TYR A 83 -4.55 15.87 -5.65
N PHE A 84 -4.24 16.32 -4.43
CA PHE A 84 -5.22 16.91 -3.54
C PHE A 84 -5.78 18.21 -4.13
N ALA A 85 -4.90 19.12 -4.56
CA ALA A 85 -5.29 20.38 -5.18
C ALA A 85 -6.08 20.16 -6.47
N LEU A 86 -5.66 19.23 -7.34
CA LEU A 86 -6.39 18.88 -8.56
C LEU A 86 -7.80 18.36 -8.24
N SER A 87 -7.92 17.51 -7.22
CA SER A 87 -9.21 16.94 -6.83
C SER A 87 -10.14 17.96 -6.18
N MET A 88 -9.59 18.81 -5.31
CA MET A 88 -10.34 19.90 -4.70
C MET A 88 -10.72 20.97 -5.72
N LEU A 89 -9.88 21.25 -6.73
CA LEU A 89 -10.22 22.19 -7.80
C LEU A 89 -11.44 21.71 -8.59
N LEU A 90 -11.46 20.42 -8.97
CA LEU A 90 -12.60 19.82 -9.66
C LEU A 90 -13.88 19.89 -8.80
N TYR A 91 -13.76 19.59 -7.51
CA TYR A 91 -14.86 19.74 -6.55
C TYR A 91 -15.32 21.20 -6.43
N ILE A 92 -14.42 22.17 -6.30
CA ILE A 92 -14.73 23.60 -6.15
C ILE A 92 -15.47 24.11 -7.38
N ILE A 93 -15.06 23.73 -8.59
CA ILE A 93 -15.73 24.13 -9.83
C ILE A 93 -17.20 23.70 -9.81
N ILE A 94 -17.47 22.45 -9.41
CA ILE A 94 -18.82 21.93 -9.30
C ILE A 94 -19.57 22.56 -8.14
N ALA A 95 -18.91 22.71 -6.99
CA ALA A 95 -19.51 23.33 -5.83
C ALA A 95 -19.96 24.76 -6.14
N LEU A 96 -19.15 25.54 -6.85
CA LEU A 96 -19.53 26.88 -7.32
C LEU A 96 -20.72 26.80 -8.28
N HIS A 97 -20.67 25.93 -9.29
CA HIS A 97 -21.78 25.75 -10.22
C HIS A 97 -23.09 25.39 -9.51
N TRP A 98 -23.04 24.48 -8.54
CA TRP A 98 -24.20 23.95 -7.82
C TRP A 98 -24.72 24.91 -6.73
N THR A 99 -23.83 25.65 -6.07
CA THR A 99 -24.22 26.58 -4.99
C THR A 99 -25.13 27.69 -5.52
N PHE A 100 -24.89 28.13 -6.75
CA PHE A 100 -25.69 29.12 -7.45
C PHE A 100 -26.73 28.49 -8.41
N GLY A 101 -26.79 27.15 -8.47
CA GLY A 101 -27.74 26.41 -9.28
C GLY A 101 -29.08 26.15 -8.58
N GLN A 102 -30.00 25.49 -9.29
CA GLN A 102 -31.32 25.10 -8.77
C GLN A 102 -31.35 23.71 -8.12
N GLU A 103 -30.21 23.04 -8.09
CA GLU A 103 -30.13 21.64 -7.71
C GLU A 103 -29.88 21.43 -6.21
N ASP A 104 -30.21 20.24 -5.71
CA ASP A 104 -30.10 19.93 -4.28
C ASP A 104 -28.64 19.94 -3.79
N ARG A 105 -28.40 20.74 -2.75
CA ARG A 105 -27.07 20.90 -2.13
C ARG A 105 -26.58 19.63 -1.42
N ILE A 106 -27.45 18.66 -1.18
CA ILE A 106 -27.09 17.39 -0.55
C ILE A 106 -26.05 16.62 -1.36
N PHE A 107 -26.06 16.76 -2.69
CA PHE A 107 -25.10 16.11 -3.59
C PHE A 107 -23.67 16.67 -3.47
N LEU A 108 -23.48 17.86 -2.91
CA LEU A 108 -22.15 18.44 -2.71
C LEU A 108 -21.29 17.58 -1.78
N VAL A 109 -21.89 17.00 -0.75
CA VAL A 109 -21.16 16.10 0.15
C VAL A 109 -20.72 14.83 -0.58
N SER A 110 -21.58 14.27 -1.44
CA SER A 110 -21.21 13.15 -2.31
C SER A 110 -20.05 13.49 -3.24
N PHE A 111 -20.06 14.68 -3.85
CA PHE A 111 -18.97 15.13 -4.71
C PHE A 111 -17.66 15.34 -3.94
N MET A 112 -17.72 15.80 -2.68
CA MET A 112 -16.52 15.88 -1.85
C MET A 112 -15.89 14.49 -1.63
N PHE A 113 -16.70 13.47 -1.32
CA PHE A 113 -16.20 12.10 -1.16
C PHE A 113 -15.65 11.49 -2.46
N ASN A 114 -16.29 11.77 -3.60
CA ASN A 114 -15.76 11.36 -4.91
C ASN A 114 -14.44 12.08 -5.25
N ALA A 115 -14.25 13.33 -4.78
CA ALA A 115 -12.99 14.04 -4.96
C ALA A 115 -11.88 13.42 -4.09
N LEU A 116 -12.20 13.03 -2.86
CA LEU A 116 -11.29 12.26 -2.01
C LEU A 116 -10.94 10.91 -2.64
N GLN A 117 -11.92 10.22 -3.21
CA GLN A 117 -11.71 8.96 -3.94
C GLN A 117 -10.72 9.16 -5.11
N MET A 118 -10.91 10.20 -5.91
CA MET A 118 -10.01 10.55 -7.01
C MET A 118 -8.59 10.84 -6.52
N PHE A 119 -8.47 11.63 -5.44
CA PHE A 119 -7.21 11.93 -4.79
C PHE A 119 -6.47 10.66 -4.36
N PHE A 120 -7.11 9.76 -3.60
CA PHE A 120 -6.50 8.52 -3.14
C PHE A 120 -6.13 7.59 -4.30
N SER A 121 -6.98 7.52 -5.34
CA SER A 121 -6.72 6.70 -6.53
C SER A 121 -5.50 7.19 -7.31
N ALA A 122 -5.36 8.51 -7.50
CA ALA A 122 -4.26 9.06 -8.29
C ALA A 122 -2.94 9.15 -7.49
N ALA A 123 -2.99 9.65 -6.25
CA ALA A 123 -1.82 9.75 -5.38
C ALA A 123 -1.31 8.37 -4.95
N GLY A 124 -2.22 7.41 -4.75
CA GLY A 124 -1.89 6.02 -4.41
C GLY A 124 -0.99 5.35 -5.43
N ILE A 125 -1.20 5.59 -6.74
CA ILE A 125 -0.33 5.01 -7.78
C ILE A 125 1.08 5.60 -7.76
N VAL A 126 1.21 6.91 -7.56
CA VAL A 126 2.55 7.53 -7.40
C VAL A 126 3.24 7.01 -6.14
N TRP A 127 2.47 6.78 -5.08
CA TRP A 127 2.97 6.16 -3.87
C TRP A 127 3.41 4.70 -4.09
N PHE A 128 2.66 3.89 -4.87
CA PHE A 128 3.05 2.52 -5.25
C PHE A 128 4.33 2.48 -6.07
N GLU A 129 4.53 3.41 -6.99
CA GLU A 129 5.78 3.51 -7.76
C GLU A 129 6.97 3.72 -6.81
N LYS A 130 6.84 4.65 -5.86
CA LYS A 130 7.87 4.90 -4.84
C LYS A 130 8.05 3.75 -3.87
N LEU A 131 6.98 3.00 -3.58
CA LEU A 131 7.04 1.81 -2.73
C LEU A 131 7.85 0.72 -3.42
N LEU A 132 7.63 0.50 -4.72
CA LEU A 132 8.40 -0.43 -5.52
C LEU A 132 9.87 0.01 -5.61
N ASP A 133 10.15 1.30 -5.76
CA ASP A 133 11.52 1.85 -5.73
C ASP A 133 12.24 1.56 -4.40
N ARG A 134 11.52 1.52 -3.26
CA ARG A 134 12.09 1.11 -1.97
C ARG A 134 12.37 -0.39 -1.92
N PHE A 135 11.48 -1.20 -2.49
CA PHE A 135 11.64 -2.65 -2.56
C PHE A 135 12.89 -3.08 -3.35
N ARG A 136 13.35 -2.25 -4.29
CA ARG A 136 14.56 -2.48 -5.10
C ARG A 136 15.76 -2.97 -4.29
N ALA A 137 16.00 -2.39 -3.10
CA ALA A 137 17.13 -2.75 -2.25
C ALA A 137 16.99 -4.13 -1.58
N GLU A 138 15.76 -4.61 -1.41
CA GLU A 138 15.46 -5.87 -0.73
C GLU A 138 15.47 -7.09 -1.67
N ILE A 139 15.28 -6.87 -2.98
CA ILE A 139 15.30 -7.94 -3.99
C ILE A 139 16.53 -8.84 -3.89
N PRO A 140 17.79 -8.33 -3.87
CA PRO A 140 18.98 -9.19 -3.77
C PRO A 140 19.05 -9.94 -2.45
N VAL A 141 18.58 -9.34 -1.35
CA VAL A 141 18.57 -9.97 -0.02
C VAL A 141 17.61 -11.17 0.00
N ILE A 142 16.42 -11.00 -0.57
CA ILE A 142 15.39 -12.03 -0.59
C ILE A 142 15.72 -13.14 -1.59
N THR A 143 16.27 -12.80 -2.76
CA THR A 143 16.52 -13.78 -3.84
C THR A 143 17.92 -14.40 -3.78
N GLY A 144 18.88 -13.75 -3.12
CA GLY A 144 20.29 -14.11 -3.15
C GLY A 144 20.95 -13.92 -4.52
N TRP A 145 20.36 -13.11 -5.39
CA TRP A 145 20.92 -12.77 -6.70
C TRP A 145 22.04 -11.73 -6.60
N SER A 146 22.86 -11.63 -7.65
CA SER A 146 23.81 -10.52 -7.79
C SER A 146 23.06 -9.18 -7.90
N ALA A 147 23.74 -8.09 -7.54
CA ALA A 147 23.17 -6.74 -7.63
C ALA A 147 22.72 -6.40 -9.07
N GLU A 148 23.53 -6.76 -10.06
CA GLU A 148 23.23 -6.53 -11.49
C GLU A 148 21.98 -7.27 -11.95
N ARG A 149 21.85 -8.56 -11.62
CA ARG A 149 20.67 -9.35 -11.98
C ARG A 149 19.40 -8.85 -11.29
N SER A 150 19.53 -8.42 -10.03
CA SER A 150 18.43 -7.85 -9.27
C SER A 150 17.95 -6.52 -9.86
N GLU A 151 18.90 -5.69 -10.30
CA GLU A 151 18.63 -4.42 -10.96
C GLU A 151 17.93 -4.60 -12.31
N GLU A 152 18.42 -5.52 -13.14
CA GLU A 152 17.81 -5.81 -14.43
C GLU A 152 16.37 -6.30 -14.26
N TYR A 153 16.15 -7.26 -13.35
CA TYR A 153 14.82 -7.75 -13.01
C TYR A 153 13.91 -6.63 -12.52
N TYR A 154 14.42 -5.77 -11.63
CA TYR A 154 13.70 -4.63 -11.09
C TYR A 154 13.22 -3.67 -12.20
N LEU A 155 14.11 -3.28 -13.10
CA LEU A 155 13.79 -2.36 -14.20
C LEU A 155 12.74 -2.96 -15.16
N GLN A 156 12.86 -4.25 -15.47
CA GLN A 156 11.86 -4.96 -16.29
C GLN A 156 10.48 -4.99 -15.63
N VAL A 157 10.41 -5.28 -14.33
CA VAL A 157 9.16 -5.28 -13.57
C VAL A 157 8.57 -3.87 -13.52
N ARG A 158 9.39 -2.86 -13.18
CA ARG A 158 8.95 -1.47 -13.08
C ARG A 158 8.34 -0.98 -14.40
N ALA A 159 8.98 -1.30 -15.52
CA ALA A 159 8.42 -1.00 -16.84
C ALA A 159 7.10 -1.76 -17.08
N ARG A 160 7.07 -3.07 -16.86
CA ARG A 160 5.86 -3.90 -17.07
C ARG A 160 4.64 -3.41 -16.27
N VAL A 161 4.86 -3.02 -15.01
CA VAL A 161 3.81 -2.54 -14.11
C VAL A 161 3.39 -1.11 -14.48
N PHE A 162 4.33 -0.18 -14.63
CA PHE A 162 4.03 1.25 -14.70
C PHE A 162 4.03 1.88 -16.10
N SER A 163 4.82 1.36 -17.06
CA SER A 163 5.08 2.01 -18.35
C SER A 163 4.07 1.70 -19.45
N SER A 164 3.02 0.93 -19.15
CA SER A 164 2.02 0.57 -20.15
C SER A 164 1.01 1.69 -20.39
N GLY A 165 0.58 1.90 -21.64
CA GLY A 165 -0.57 2.74 -21.98
C GLY A 165 -1.93 2.13 -21.58
N MET A 166 -1.95 0.87 -21.17
CA MET A 166 -3.18 0.13 -20.83
C MET A 166 -4.07 0.80 -19.76
N PRO A 167 -3.55 1.38 -18.66
CA PRO A 167 -4.37 2.06 -17.66
C PRO A 167 -5.16 3.23 -18.26
N ILE A 168 -4.55 3.99 -19.18
CA ILE A 168 -5.22 5.10 -19.87
C ILE A 168 -6.33 4.56 -20.76
N PHE A 169 -6.03 3.53 -21.57
CA PHE A 169 -7.01 2.92 -22.47
C PHE A 169 -8.21 2.32 -21.72
N VAL A 170 -7.95 1.50 -20.70
CA VAL A 170 -9.00 0.90 -19.85
C VAL A 170 -9.76 1.97 -19.09
N GLY A 171 -9.05 2.99 -18.57
CA GLY A 171 -9.66 4.13 -17.89
C GLY A 171 -10.68 4.82 -18.78
N LEU A 172 -10.30 5.14 -20.02
CA LEU A 172 -11.19 5.78 -21.01
C LEU A 172 -12.38 4.88 -21.38
N MET A 173 -12.16 3.58 -21.56
CA MET A 173 -13.23 2.64 -21.90
C MET A 173 -14.26 2.51 -20.77
N ILE A 174 -13.80 2.32 -19.52
CA ILE A 174 -14.68 2.16 -18.36
C ILE A 174 -15.44 3.45 -18.08
N CYS A 175 -14.78 4.62 -18.12
CA CYS A 175 -15.48 5.88 -17.84
C CYS A 175 -16.48 6.24 -18.94
N THR A 176 -16.17 5.95 -20.21
CA THR A 176 -17.13 6.14 -21.31
C THR A 176 -18.35 5.22 -21.15
N ALA A 177 -18.11 3.94 -20.85
CA ALA A 177 -19.20 2.99 -20.61
C ALA A 177 -20.06 3.38 -19.41
N ALA A 178 -19.45 3.87 -18.33
CA ALA A 178 -20.16 4.33 -17.14
C ALA A 178 -21.00 5.57 -17.42
N VAL A 179 -20.47 6.60 -18.09
CA VAL A 179 -21.21 7.81 -18.48
C VAL A 179 -22.42 7.47 -19.37
N ILE A 180 -22.24 6.53 -20.32
CA ILE A 180 -23.35 6.04 -21.14
C ILE A 180 -24.36 5.25 -20.28
N GLY A 181 -23.89 4.39 -19.37
CA GLY A 181 -24.74 3.64 -18.46
C GLY A 181 -25.58 4.52 -17.53
N ASP A 182 -24.98 5.55 -16.94
CA ASP A 182 -25.66 6.49 -16.06
C ASP A 182 -26.67 7.34 -16.83
N SER A 183 -26.33 7.75 -18.06
CA SER A 183 -27.23 8.55 -18.89
C SER A 183 -28.40 7.79 -19.52
N GLN A 184 -28.23 6.51 -19.84
CA GLN A 184 -29.22 5.72 -20.59
C GLN A 184 -29.93 4.63 -19.77
N VAL A 185 -29.30 4.08 -18.74
CA VAL A 185 -29.76 2.84 -18.07
C VAL A 185 -30.14 3.09 -16.61
N ILE A 186 -29.26 3.74 -15.83
CA ILE A 186 -29.46 3.92 -14.39
C ILE A 186 -30.35 5.13 -14.10
N GLY A 187 -30.23 6.18 -14.92
CA GLY A 187 -30.90 7.45 -14.71
C GLY A 187 -30.13 8.35 -13.73
N MET A 188 -30.29 9.66 -13.92
CA MET A 188 -29.62 10.68 -13.10
C MET A 188 -30.67 11.45 -12.26
N PRO A 189 -30.37 11.77 -10.99
CA PRO A 189 -31.33 12.45 -10.11
C PRO A 189 -31.42 13.97 -10.36
N PHE A 190 -30.85 14.49 -11.45
CA PHE A 190 -30.73 15.93 -11.69
C PHE A 190 -31.85 16.46 -12.57
N THR A 191 -32.37 17.61 -12.17
CA THR A 191 -33.55 18.23 -12.80
C THR A 191 -33.19 19.07 -14.02
N THR A 192 -32.01 19.69 -14.00
CA THR A 192 -31.53 20.59 -15.06
C THR A 192 -30.53 19.90 -15.98
N GLU A 193 -30.57 20.21 -17.28
CA GLU A 193 -29.57 19.72 -18.25
C GLU A 193 -28.15 20.16 -17.90
N SER A 194 -27.99 21.38 -17.36
CA SER A 194 -26.69 21.85 -16.85
C SER A 194 -26.17 20.98 -15.71
N GLY A 195 -27.06 20.59 -14.78
CA GLY A 195 -26.69 19.75 -13.65
C GLY A 195 -26.29 18.34 -14.09
N ARG A 196 -27.03 17.78 -15.05
CA ARG A 196 -26.71 16.49 -15.69
C ARG A 196 -25.34 16.54 -16.38
N LEU A 197 -25.07 17.56 -17.19
CA LEU A 197 -23.79 17.70 -17.88
C LEU A 197 -22.61 17.86 -16.91
N ALA A 198 -22.78 18.67 -15.86
CA ALA A 198 -21.77 18.86 -14.83
C ALA A 198 -21.47 17.56 -14.09
N TYR A 199 -22.50 16.77 -13.76
CA TYR A 199 -22.33 15.44 -13.17
C TYR A 199 -21.59 14.50 -14.09
N LEU A 200 -21.99 14.37 -15.36
CA LEU A 200 -21.35 13.44 -16.30
C LEU A 200 -19.88 13.81 -16.55
N ALA A 201 -19.56 15.10 -16.66
CA ALA A 201 -18.18 15.55 -16.80
C ALA A 201 -17.34 15.21 -15.56
N TYR A 202 -17.91 15.42 -14.37
CA TYR A 202 -17.27 15.03 -13.12
C TYR A 202 -17.07 13.53 -13.00
N GLU A 203 -18.11 12.78 -13.36
CA GLU A 203 -18.13 11.33 -13.31
C GLU A 203 -17.07 10.73 -14.21
N PHE A 204 -16.99 11.24 -15.43
CA PHE A 204 -15.94 10.89 -16.37
C PHE A 204 -14.56 11.08 -15.75
N CYS A 205 -14.30 12.25 -15.15
CA CYS A 205 -13.02 12.55 -14.52
C CYS A 205 -12.70 11.57 -13.38
N PHE A 206 -13.58 11.42 -12.38
CA PHE A 206 -13.23 10.59 -11.21
C PHE A 206 -13.14 9.10 -11.55
N LEU A 207 -14.00 8.59 -12.46
CA LEU A 207 -13.96 7.20 -12.88
C LEU A 207 -12.72 6.90 -13.72
N PHE A 208 -12.27 7.83 -14.55
CA PHE A 208 -11.03 7.66 -15.30
C PHE A 208 -9.85 7.38 -14.37
N TRP A 209 -9.67 8.15 -13.29
CA TRP A 209 -8.59 7.94 -12.32
C TRP A 209 -8.76 6.64 -11.54
N SER A 210 -9.97 6.33 -11.11
CA SER A 210 -10.27 5.11 -10.34
C SER A 210 -10.05 3.85 -11.19
N ALA A 211 -10.58 3.81 -12.41
CA ALA A 211 -10.43 2.70 -13.35
C ALA A 211 -8.96 2.50 -13.75
N SER A 212 -8.24 3.59 -14.00
CA SER A 212 -6.80 3.53 -14.27
C SER A 212 -6.02 2.92 -13.10
N ALA A 213 -6.38 3.26 -11.86
CA ALA A 213 -5.75 2.71 -10.66
C ALA A 213 -5.97 1.19 -10.56
N ILE A 214 -7.17 0.68 -10.86
CA ILE A 214 -7.48 -0.76 -10.83
C ILE A 214 -6.51 -1.58 -11.70
N VAL A 215 -6.17 -1.08 -12.90
CA VAL A 215 -5.21 -1.76 -13.78
C VAL A 215 -3.83 -1.88 -13.12
N TYR A 216 -3.36 -0.79 -12.47
CA TYR A 216 -2.10 -0.82 -11.73
C TYR A 216 -2.17 -1.77 -10.53
N PHE A 217 -3.29 -1.80 -9.81
CA PHE A 217 -3.52 -2.76 -8.72
C PHE A 217 -3.37 -4.20 -9.20
N ILE A 218 -4.06 -4.57 -10.30
CA ILE A 218 -3.98 -5.92 -10.86
C ILE A 218 -2.55 -6.26 -11.27
N LYS A 219 -1.86 -5.34 -11.96
CA LYS A 219 -0.47 -5.57 -12.38
C LYS A 219 0.48 -5.72 -11.20
N PHE A 220 0.29 -4.93 -10.15
CA PHE A 220 1.07 -5.05 -8.91
C PHE A 220 0.79 -6.39 -8.21
N ALA A 221 -0.48 -6.82 -8.15
CA ALA A 221 -0.86 -8.14 -7.64
C ALA A 221 -0.15 -9.27 -8.37
N MET A 222 -0.15 -9.22 -9.71
CA MET A 222 0.53 -10.20 -10.56
C MET A 222 2.03 -10.21 -10.31
N PHE A 223 2.67 -9.03 -10.20
CA PHE A 223 4.09 -8.94 -9.85
C PHE A 223 4.40 -9.65 -8.54
N ILE A 224 3.65 -9.38 -7.46
CA ILE A 224 3.91 -9.96 -6.15
C ILE A 224 3.73 -11.49 -6.18
N ARG A 225 2.73 -11.96 -6.93
CA ARG A 225 2.51 -13.38 -7.15
C ARG A 225 3.67 -14.06 -7.87
N GLU A 226 4.12 -13.47 -8.98
CA GLU A 226 5.27 -13.95 -9.77
C GLU A 226 6.56 -13.91 -8.94
N PHE A 227 6.75 -12.88 -8.13
CA PHE A 227 7.87 -12.77 -7.22
C PHE A 227 7.88 -13.92 -6.20
N GLY A 228 6.70 -14.33 -5.72
CA GLY A 228 6.55 -15.47 -4.84
C GLY A 228 6.87 -16.84 -5.46
N ASP A 229 6.93 -16.94 -6.79
CA ASP A 229 7.33 -18.16 -7.50
C ASP A 229 8.86 -18.27 -7.69
N LEU A 230 9.62 -17.23 -7.34
CA LEU A 230 11.07 -17.26 -7.37
C LEU A 230 11.62 -18.14 -6.23
N ASN A 231 12.86 -18.60 -6.38
CA ASN A 231 13.59 -19.30 -5.31
C ASN A 231 14.01 -18.29 -4.22
N LEU A 232 13.09 -17.99 -3.31
CA LEU A 232 13.32 -17.05 -2.22
C LEU A 232 14.20 -17.70 -1.13
N ARG A 233 15.23 -16.98 -0.70
CA ARG A 233 15.99 -17.30 0.52
C ARG A 233 15.22 -16.78 1.72
N ILE A 234 14.28 -17.58 2.20
CA ILE A 234 13.46 -17.25 3.37
C ILE A 234 14.27 -17.52 4.64
N LEU A 235 14.74 -16.45 5.28
CA LEU A 235 15.30 -16.53 6.61
C LEU A 235 14.14 -16.38 7.62
N ILE A 236 13.65 -17.51 8.13
CA ILE A 236 12.48 -17.55 9.05
C ILE A 236 12.78 -16.89 10.39
N ILE A 237 14.03 -17.00 10.84
CA ILE A 237 14.54 -16.35 12.04
C ILE A 237 15.08 -14.98 11.59
N GLN A 238 14.18 -14.05 11.25
CA GLN A 238 14.57 -12.67 11.00
C GLN A 238 13.67 -11.69 11.75
N GLU A 239 14.31 -10.59 12.12
CA GLU A 239 13.77 -9.37 12.73
C GLU A 239 12.55 -8.83 11.97
N GLU A 240 11.81 -7.92 12.63
CA GLU A 240 10.56 -7.33 12.13
C GLU A 240 10.68 -6.60 10.78
N ASP A 241 11.91 -6.34 10.33
CA ASP A 241 12.26 -5.65 9.08
C ASP A 241 12.84 -6.56 7.98
N SER A 242 12.62 -7.88 8.05
CA SER A 242 12.93 -8.77 6.93
C SER A 242 12.22 -8.34 5.64
N GLY A 243 12.90 -8.45 4.50
CA GLY A 243 12.34 -8.09 3.19
C GLY A 243 11.01 -8.79 2.86
N ILE A 244 10.78 -9.99 3.41
CA ILE A 244 9.50 -10.72 3.25
C ILE A 244 8.38 -10.10 4.09
N ARG A 245 8.65 -9.68 5.34
CA ARG A 245 7.67 -8.91 6.15
C ARG A 245 7.42 -7.54 5.55
N MET A 246 8.42 -6.91 4.95
CA MET A 246 8.25 -5.66 4.21
C MET A 246 7.27 -5.84 3.04
N LEU A 247 7.35 -6.95 2.31
CA LEU A 247 6.42 -7.28 1.23
C LEU A 247 4.97 -7.47 1.72
N GLY A 248 4.78 -8.12 2.88
CA GLY A 248 3.46 -8.22 3.50
C GLY A 248 2.93 -6.87 3.99
N LYS A 249 3.79 -6.02 4.58
CA LYS A 249 3.47 -4.62 4.91
C LYS A 249 3.04 -3.85 3.64
N PHE A 250 3.68 -4.07 2.50
CA PHE A 250 3.34 -3.43 1.23
C PHE A 250 1.96 -3.81 0.72
N ILE A 251 1.63 -5.10 0.67
CA ILE A 251 0.29 -5.54 0.25
C ILE A 251 -0.79 -5.02 1.19
N LEU A 252 -0.52 -4.99 2.49
CA LEU A 252 -1.47 -4.45 3.47
C LEU A 252 -1.72 -2.96 3.21
N GLN A 253 -0.67 -2.18 2.97
CA GLN A 253 -0.77 -0.77 2.65
C GLN A 253 -1.44 -0.52 1.30
N THR A 254 -1.12 -1.31 0.26
CA THR A 254 -1.78 -1.18 -1.04
C THR A 254 -3.26 -1.53 -0.94
N THR A 255 -3.62 -2.58 -0.19
CA THR A 255 -5.02 -2.94 0.08
C THR A 255 -5.75 -1.80 0.79
N LEU A 256 -5.13 -1.15 1.78
CA LEU A 256 -5.71 0.03 2.43
C LEU A 256 -6.01 1.16 1.42
N PHE A 257 -5.13 1.39 0.44
CA PHE A 257 -5.34 2.34 -0.64
C PHE A 257 -6.46 1.94 -1.62
N ALA A 258 -6.88 0.68 -1.66
CA ALA A 258 -8.07 0.25 -2.40
C ALA A 258 -9.36 0.41 -1.55
N VAL A 259 -9.26 0.15 -0.23
CA VAL A 259 -10.38 0.27 0.71
C VAL A 259 -10.81 1.72 0.91
N LEU A 260 -9.88 2.68 0.97
CA LEU A 260 -10.22 4.09 1.16
C LEU A 260 -11.13 4.65 0.04
N PRO A 261 -10.80 4.51 -1.27
CA PRO A 261 -11.71 4.80 -2.36
C PRO A 261 -13.06 4.09 -2.27
N TYR A 262 -13.07 2.81 -1.86
CA TYR A 262 -14.29 2.02 -1.72
C TYR A 262 -15.25 2.61 -0.69
N ILE A 263 -14.73 2.91 0.51
CA ILE A 263 -15.50 3.54 1.59
C ILE A 263 -16.00 4.91 1.15
N CYS A 264 -15.15 5.73 0.52
CA CYS A 264 -15.54 7.05 0.01
C CYS A 264 -16.71 6.93 -0.96
N SER A 265 -16.64 5.97 -1.89
CA SER A 265 -17.68 5.78 -2.92
C SER A 265 -19.03 5.36 -2.33
N ILE A 266 -19.03 4.38 -1.42
CA ILE A 266 -20.25 3.91 -0.74
C ILE A 266 -20.84 5.02 0.13
N THR A 267 -19.99 5.75 0.86
CA THR A 267 -20.40 6.88 1.71
C THR A 267 -20.99 8.01 0.88
N ALA A 268 -20.37 8.35 -0.25
CA ALA A 268 -20.88 9.35 -1.19
C ALA A 268 -22.30 9.00 -1.64
N ARG A 269 -22.55 7.74 -1.99
CA ARG A 269 -23.86 7.27 -2.45
C ARG A 269 -24.91 7.25 -1.34
N HIS A 270 -24.56 6.80 -0.13
CA HIS A 270 -25.49 6.84 1.02
C HIS A 270 -25.89 8.26 1.40
N ILE A 271 -24.93 9.18 1.52
CA ILE A 271 -25.21 10.56 1.96
C ILE A 271 -26.00 11.33 0.89
N GLY A 272 -25.67 11.13 -0.39
CA GLY A 272 -26.39 11.80 -1.48
C GLY A 272 -27.76 11.22 -1.77
N GLY A 273 -28.22 10.21 -1.02
CA GLY A 273 -29.53 9.59 -1.25
C GLY A 273 -29.64 8.90 -2.62
N TRP A 274 -28.53 8.47 -3.20
CA TRP A 274 -28.53 7.83 -4.51
C TRP A 274 -29.21 6.47 -4.41
N ASN A 275 -30.13 6.16 -5.33
CA ASN A 275 -30.73 4.83 -5.38
C ASN A 275 -29.68 3.79 -5.77
N PHE A 276 -29.44 2.81 -4.89
CA PHE A 276 -28.66 1.63 -5.24
C PHE A 276 -29.47 0.75 -6.19
N SER A 277 -29.35 1.02 -7.48
CA SER A 277 -29.88 0.12 -8.50
C SER A 277 -29.29 -1.28 -8.33
N SER A 278 -29.99 -2.29 -8.84
CA SER A 278 -29.53 -3.67 -8.72
C SER A 278 -28.12 -3.89 -9.23
N LEU A 279 -27.80 -3.21 -10.32
CA LEU A 279 -26.52 -3.23 -10.99
C LEU A 279 -25.41 -2.58 -10.14
N LEU A 280 -25.71 -1.44 -9.51
CA LEU A 280 -24.74 -0.72 -8.69
C LEU A 280 -24.40 -1.48 -7.40
N SER A 281 -25.40 -2.09 -6.75
CA SER A 281 -25.20 -2.96 -5.59
C SER A 281 -24.33 -4.18 -5.93
N LEU A 282 -24.56 -4.80 -7.10
CA LEU A 282 -23.72 -5.89 -7.59
C LEU A 282 -22.28 -5.41 -7.84
N TRP A 283 -22.11 -4.24 -8.47
CA TRP A 283 -20.80 -3.66 -8.76
C TRP A 283 -19.97 -3.42 -7.49
N PHE A 284 -20.56 -2.78 -6.46
CA PHE A 284 -19.88 -2.55 -5.19
C PHE A 284 -19.58 -3.86 -4.44
N SER A 285 -20.44 -4.86 -4.55
CA SER A 285 -20.20 -6.17 -3.94
C SER A 285 -19.05 -6.91 -4.63
N MET A 286 -19.03 -6.92 -5.96
CA MET A 286 -17.92 -7.49 -6.75
C MET A 286 -16.60 -6.79 -6.43
N PHE A 287 -16.60 -5.46 -6.31
CA PHE A 287 -15.40 -4.72 -5.95
C PHE A 287 -14.92 -5.02 -4.53
N GLY A 288 -15.83 -5.14 -3.56
CA GLY A 288 -15.50 -5.58 -2.21
C GLY A 288 -14.86 -6.97 -2.19
N ILE A 289 -15.46 -7.94 -2.88
CA ILE A 289 -14.90 -9.30 -3.04
C ILE A 289 -13.53 -9.25 -3.72
N ALA A 290 -13.34 -8.42 -4.74
CA ALA A 290 -12.06 -8.26 -5.41
C ALA A 290 -10.97 -7.73 -4.46
N ILE A 291 -11.28 -6.79 -3.56
CA ILE A 291 -10.34 -6.32 -2.53
C ILE A 291 -9.96 -7.46 -1.58
N LEU A 292 -10.93 -8.28 -1.16
CA LEU A 292 -10.66 -9.44 -0.30
C LEU A 292 -9.75 -10.46 -1.00
N PHE A 293 -10.00 -10.73 -2.29
CA PHE A 293 -9.18 -11.62 -3.09
C PHE A 293 -7.75 -11.07 -3.26
N TYR A 294 -7.63 -9.76 -3.49
CA TYR A 294 -6.34 -9.07 -3.62
C TYR A 294 -5.47 -9.20 -2.37
N LEU A 295 -6.05 -9.31 -1.17
CA LEU A 295 -5.27 -9.44 0.06
C LEU A 295 -4.51 -10.78 0.13
N PHE A 296 -5.15 -11.88 -0.26
CA PHE A 296 -4.61 -13.23 -0.09
C PHE A 296 -3.96 -13.80 -1.35
N TRP A 297 -4.54 -13.58 -2.51
CA TRP A 297 -4.12 -14.23 -3.75
C TRP A 297 -2.68 -13.93 -4.19
N PRO A 298 -2.17 -12.68 -4.12
CA PRO A 298 -0.80 -12.35 -4.51
C PRO A 298 0.25 -12.97 -3.57
N ILE A 299 -0.07 -13.05 -2.28
CA ILE A 299 0.86 -13.51 -1.23
C ILE A 299 0.87 -15.03 -1.10
N TYR A 300 -0.16 -15.71 -1.59
CA TYR A 300 -0.36 -17.13 -1.34
C TYR A 300 0.87 -18.01 -1.67
N ASN A 301 1.60 -17.69 -2.75
CA ASN A 301 2.83 -18.41 -3.12
C ASN A 301 3.95 -18.22 -2.07
N ILE A 302 4.09 -17.02 -1.54
CA ILE A 302 5.06 -16.67 -0.49
C ILE A 302 4.70 -17.34 0.82
N HIS A 303 3.42 -17.32 1.18
CA HIS A 303 2.92 -18.03 2.36
C HIS A 303 3.23 -19.54 2.27
N ARG A 304 3.00 -20.15 1.11
CA ARG A 304 3.35 -21.56 0.87
C ARG A 304 4.86 -21.80 0.98
N ALA A 305 5.68 -20.90 0.45
CA ALA A 305 7.13 -20.99 0.58
C ALA A 305 7.58 -20.88 2.06
N MET A 306 6.97 -19.99 2.84
CA MET A 306 7.22 -19.86 4.28
C MET A 306 6.84 -21.12 5.06
N ILE A 307 5.70 -21.76 4.76
CA ILE A 307 5.31 -23.03 5.38
C ILE A 307 6.36 -24.11 5.11
N ARG A 308 6.76 -24.29 3.85
CA ARG A 308 7.76 -25.32 3.48
C ARG A 308 9.08 -25.14 4.21
N GLU A 309 9.54 -23.88 4.31
CA GLU A 309 10.79 -23.59 4.98
C GLU A 309 10.65 -23.78 6.51
N LYS A 310 9.48 -23.48 7.09
CA LYS A 310 9.18 -23.71 8.51
C LYS A 310 9.22 -25.20 8.84
N ASP A 311 8.55 -26.00 8.03
CA ASP A 311 8.53 -27.46 8.18
C ASP A 311 9.93 -28.05 8.01
N ARG A 312 10.70 -27.57 7.03
CA ARG A 312 12.10 -27.99 6.83
C ARG A 312 12.96 -27.73 8.07
N LYS A 313 12.87 -26.52 8.65
CA LYS A 313 13.64 -26.15 9.86
C LYS A 313 13.17 -26.91 11.09
N LEU A 314 11.85 -27.07 11.29
CA LEU A 314 11.30 -27.87 12.37
C LEU A 314 11.74 -29.33 12.29
N ASN A 315 11.79 -29.93 11.09
CA ASN A 315 12.27 -31.29 10.88
C ASN A 315 13.77 -31.42 11.20
N LEU A 316 14.60 -30.45 10.80
CA LEU A 316 16.03 -30.43 11.15
C LEU A 316 16.24 -30.34 12.67
N VAL A 317 15.52 -29.44 13.35
CA VAL A 317 15.57 -29.29 14.80
C VAL A 317 15.08 -30.56 15.49
N SER A 318 14.00 -31.18 15.00
CA SER A 318 13.45 -32.42 15.57
C SER A 318 14.39 -33.61 15.39
N ASN A 319 15.03 -33.72 14.24
CA ASN A 319 16.02 -34.76 13.98
C ASN A 319 17.26 -34.62 14.87
N GLU A 320 17.76 -33.40 15.06
CA GLU A 320 18.88 -33.12 15.96
C GLU A 320 18.50 -33.33 17.43
N LEU A 321 17.27 -32.96 17.82
CA LEU A 321 16.76 -33.22 19.17
C LEU A 321 16.67 -34.73 19.45
N ASN A 322 16.11 -35.50 18.51
CA ASN A 322 16.02 -36.96 18.62
C ASN A 322 17.41 -37.61 18.65
N SER A 323 18.37 -37.11 17.85
CA SER A 323 19.74 -37.63 17.82
C SER A 323 20.48 -37.38 19.15
N LEU A 324 20.22 -36.26 19.82
CA LEU A 324 20.79 -35.93 21.13
C LEU A 324 20.11 -36.73 22.26
N LEU A 325 18.79 -36.92 22.22
CA LEU A 325 18.04 -37.68 23.22
C LEU A 325 18.27 -39.19 23.13
N ALA A 326 18.60 -39.72 21.95
CA ALA A 326 18.90 -41.14 21.76
C ALA A 326 20.26 -41.57 22.34
N ARG A 327 21.10 -40.63 22.81
CA ARG A 327 22.42 -40.94 23.38
C ARG A 327 22.28 -41.53 24.79
N PRO A 328 23.00 -42.61 25.14
CA PRO A 328 22.84 -43.32 26.41
C PRO A 328 23.27 -42.53 27.66
N ARG A 329 24.03 -41.43 27.50
CA ARG A 329 24.34 -40.47 28.58
C ARG A 329 24.24 -39.05 28.04
N LEU A 330 23.37 -38.23 28.62
CA LEU A 330 23.35 -36.79 28.36
C LEU A 330 24.42 -36.09 29.21
N GLU A 331 25.53 -35.74 28.56
CA GLU A 331 26.51 -34.82 29.14
C GLU A 331 25.90 -33.43 29.36
N LYS A 332 26.44 -32.66 30.32
CA LYS A 332 25.90 -31.35 30.74
C LYS A 332 25.79 -30.35 29.57
N GLU A 333 26.71 -30.41 28.61
CA GLU A 333 26.70 -29.59 27.39
C GLU A 333 25.54 -29.96 26.45
N ASN A 334 25.22 -31.25 26.34
CA ASN A 334 24.08 -31.74 25.55
C ASN A 334 22.74 -31.31 26.15
N ILE A 335 22.65 -31.17 27.49
CA ILE A 335 21.44 -30.67 28.16
C ILE A 335 21.16 -29.21 27.76
N HIS A 336 22.18 -28.35 27.74
CA HIS A 336 22.05 -26.97 27.28
C HIS A 336 21.64 -26.90 25.81
N LYS A 337 22.26 -27.73 24.95
CA LYS A 337 21.91 -27.79 23.52
C LYS A 337 20.47 -28.25 23.30
N VAL A 338 20.01 -29.27 24.03
CA VAL A 338 18.62 -29.76 24.00
C VAL A 338 17.64 -28.66 24.41
N ARG A 339 17.92 -27.93 25.49
CA ARG A 339 17.10 -26.79 25.93
C ARG A 339 17.00 -25.73 24.83
N ASN A 340 18.13 -25.32 24.26
CA ASN A 340 18.16 -24.31 23.20
C ASN A 340 17.37 -24.77 21.96
N LEU A 341 17.47 -26.06 21.58
CA LEU A 341 16.71 -26.61 20.46
C LEU A 341 15.21 -26.67 20.75
N LEU A 342 14.80 -26.95 22.00
CA LEU A 342 13.40 -26.88 22.41
C LEU A 342 12.86 -25.44 22.38
N GLU A 343 13.66 -24.47 22.83
CA GLU A 343 13.31 -23.05 22.76
C GLU A 343 13.17 -22.59 21.30
N ILE A 344 14.13 -22.94 20.42
CA ILE A 344 14.05 -22.67 18.98
C ILE A 344 12.84 -23.35 18.35
N ARG A 345 12.51 -24.59 18.73
CA ARG A 345 11.34 -25.31 18.22
C ARG A 345 10.05 -24.60 18.60
N ASN A 346 9.89 -24.22 19.86
CA ASN A 346 8.70 -23.51 20.34
C ASN A 346 8.56 -22.17 19.60
N TYR A 347 9.66 -21.42 19.49
CA TYR A 347 9.69 -20.17 18.72
C TYR A 347 9.28 -20.39 17.25
N LEU A 348 9.87 -21.38 16.56
CA LEU A 348 9.52 -21.70 15.17
C LEU A 348 8.04 -22.08 15.02
N HIS A 349 7.45 -22.79 16.00
CA HIS A 349 6.03 -23.13 15.99
C HIS A 349 5.13 -21.89 16.10
N GLU A 350 5.49 -20.93 16.96
CA GLU A 350 4.73 -19.69 17.20
C GLU A 350 4.85 -18.67 16.06
N ILE A 351 5.89 -18.74 15.22
CA ILE A 351 6.05 -17.83 14.08
C ILE A 351 4.86 -17.96 13.12
N ASN A 352 4.20 -16.82 12.89
CA ASN A 352 3.20 -16.65 11.86
C ASN A 352 3.82 -16.84 10.46
N THR A 353 3.25 -17.76 9.69
CA THR A 353 3.67 -18.07 8.32
C THR A 353 3.12 -17.10 7.28
N TRP A 354 2.25 -16.18 7.69
CA TRP A 354 1.80 -15.09 6.83
C TRP A 354 2.73 -13.88 7.00
N PRO A 355 3.11 -13.20 5.91
CA PRO A 355 4.04 -12.08 5.97
C PRO A 355 3.41 -10.79 6.52
N PHE A 356 2.19 -10.85 7.07
CA PHE A 356 1.45 -9.72 7.61
C PHE A 356 0.92 -9.98 9.01
N ASP A 357 0.64 -8.88 9.71
CA ASP A 357 0.00 -8.89 11.02
C ASP A 357 -1.51 -9.19 10.88
N MET A 358 -1.95 -10.29 11.50
CA MET A 358 -3.35 -10.75 11.45
C MET A 358 -4.32 -9.75 12.05
N ASN A 359 -3.90 -8.96 13.04
CA ASN A 359 -4.76 -7.94 13.64
C ASN A 359 -5.13 -6.85 12.60
N LYS A 360 -4.18 -6.48 11.75
CA LYS A 360 -4.40 -5.50 10.68
C LYS A 360 -5.26 -6.07 9.55
N VAL A 361 -5.11 -7.37 9.27
CA VAL A 361 -5.99 -8.08 8.31
C VAL A 361 -7.43 -8.05 8.79
N VAL A 362 -7.70 -8.37 10.06
CA VAL A 362 -9.07 -8.31 10.61
C VAL A 362 -9.65 -6.90 10.49
N GLY A 363 -8.85 -5.86 10.76
CA GLY A 363 -9.27 -4.47 10.56
C GLY A 363 -9.58 -4.11 9.09
N LEU A 364 -8.82 -4.63 8.12
CA LEU A 364 -9.12 -4.45 6.70
C LEU A 364 -10.36 -5.23 6.25
N LEU A 365 -10.53 -6.46 6.75
CA LEU A 365 -11.71 -7.27 6.46
C LEU A 365 -12.98 -6.57 6.93
N SER A 366 -12.99 -6.04 8.16
CA SER A 366 -14.13 -5.28 8.68
C SER A 366 -14.39 -4.00 7.87
N ALA A 367 -13.33 -3.30 7.46
CA ALA A 367 -13.43 -2.10 6.62
C ALA A 367 -14.01 -2.36 5.22
N VAL A 368 -13.99 -3.60 4.71
CA VAL A 368 -14.64 -4.00 3.45
C VAL A 368 -16.04 -4.57 3.71
N ILE A 369 -16.18 -5.45 4.71
CA ILE A 369 -17.44 -6.16 4.99
C ILE A 369 -18.51 -5.20 5.49
N ILE A 370 -18.19 -4.25 6.37
CA ILE A 370 -19.16 -3.32 6.94
C ILE A 370 -19.82 -2.45 5.85
N PRO A 371 -19.08 -1.76 4.96
CA PRO A 371 -19.70 -1.02 3.85
C PRO A 371 -20.49 -1.91 2.90
N MET A 372 -20.00 -3.12 2.60
CA MET A 372 -20.70 -4.06 1.73
C MET A 372 -22.05 -4.49 2.36
N ALA A 373 -22.07 -4.81 3.65
CA ALA A 373 -23.29 -5.11 4.39
C ALA A 373 -24.25 -3.91 4.41
N SER A 374 -23.74 -2.69 4.58
CA SER A 374 -24.54 -1.45 4.51
C SER A 374 -25.28 -1.31 3.18
N VAL A 375 -24.61 -1.56 2.05
CA VAL A 375 -25.23 -1.54 0.71
C VAL A 375 -26.33 -2.60 0.59
N LEU A 376 -26.10 -3.81 1.10
CA LEU A 376 -27.08 -4.90 1.05
C LEU A 376 -28.31 -4.62 1.95
N ILE A 377 -28.10 -4.04 3.13
CA ILE A 377 -29.18 -3.67 4.06
C ILE A 377 -30.02 -2.54 3.47
N ASP A 378 -29.41 -1.47 2.95
CA ASP A 378 -30.14 -0.35 2.33
C ASP A 378 -31.01 -0.85 1.17
N ARG A 379 -30.47 -1.78 0.37
CA ARG A 379 -31.23 -2.44 -0.68
C ARG A 379 -32.38 -3.28 -0.12
N ALA A 380 -32.17 -4.08 0.92
CA ALA A 380 -33.22 -4.91 1.50
C ALA A 380 -34.36 -4.06 2.10
N LEU A 381 -34.03 -2.92 2.70
CA LEU A 381 -35.01 -1.98 3.26
C LEU A 381 -35.79 -1.22 2.17
N LYS A 382 -35.14 -0.85 1.07
CA LYS A 382 -35.77 -0.10 -0.04
C LYS A 382 -36.45 -1.01 -1.08
N GLY A 383 -35.93 -2.22 -1.28
CA GLY A 383 -36.40 -3.21 -2.25
C GLY A 383 -37.64 -4.02 -1.81
N GLY A 384 -38.26 -3.66 -0.68
CA GLY A 384 -39.60 -4.10 -0.30
C GLY A 384 -40.73 -3.25 -0.90
N LYS A 385 -40.42 -2.39 -1.89
CA LYS A 385 -41.39 -1.65 -2.71
C LYS A 385 -41.09 -1.85 -4.19
#